data_AF-A0A7M1LFC8-F1
#
_entry.id   AF-A0A7M1LFC8-F1
#
_cell.length_a   1.000
_cell.length_b   1.000
_cell.length_c   1.000
_cell.angle_alpha   90.00
_cell.angle_beta   90.00
_cell.angle_gamma   90.00
#
_symmetry.space_group_name_H-M   'P 1'
#
loop_
_entity.id
_entity.type
_entity.pdbx_description
1 polymer ?
#
loop_
_entity_poly.entity_id
_entity_poly.type
_entity_poly.pdbx_seq_one_letter_code
_entity_poly.pdbx_strand_id
1 'polypeptide(L)'
;MEELSSEILASIDELKNSSDDLLVDKLYDTGFDAFCFVIEKPRALNFLKRLELSTKLRLTNRNKSICEYTDKKFGLKGIENLTGSIKHPYRKRYINFKRYGKSLTNTLIMIENSPELNELCRKRKKAYGSYVMIVFAGLYQPSRELLPATLRTLRAFLKRFNTWWVDIAKDIKADDESLKKEKFKDVLKNISKDDTIIQCGDSKNGITLYANNCIGDIKKVLIYDKFSKESIYHKQALLAPLKKWRRIEMRVNLKKRFSKVSKGEIDYYNTLLDDIALRYSWRVLWGTPTHTLDKQMAYFADGRRIFSSGVKLKEWVA
;
A
#
# COMPACT_ATOMS: atom_id res chain seq x y z
N MET A 1 1.45 6.61 35.73
CA MET A 1 0.44 5.79 35.03
C MET A 1 -0.74 6.71 34.83
N GLU A 2 -0.84 7.30 33.64
CA GLU A 2 -1.90 8.27 33.31
C GLU A 2 -3.22 7.54 33.14
N GLU A 3 -4.26 8.06 33.78
CA GLU A 3 -5.66 7.65 33.64
C GLU A 3 -6.03 7.66 32.15
N LEU A 4 -6.27 6.46 31.61
CA LEU A 4 -6.99 6.33 30.35
C LEU A 4 -8.34 7.02 30.54
N SER A 5 -8.56 8.13 29.81
CA SER A 5 -9.78 8.94 29.90
C SER A 5 -11.01 8.05 29.83
N SER A 6 -11.99 8.28 30.70
CA SER A 6 -13.27 7.55 30.79
C SER A 6 -13.98 7.32 29.45
N GLU A 7 -13.81 8.23 28.48
CA GLU A 7 -14.32 8.07 27.11
C GLU A 7 -13.68 6.91 26.32
N ILE A 8 -12.42 6.56 26.60
CA ILE A 8 -11.74 5.40 26.01
C ILE A 8 -12.33 4.11 26.57
N LEU A 9 -12.56 4.06 27.88
CA LEU A 9 -13.10 2.89 28.55
C LEU A 9 -14.56 2.63 28.12
N ALA A 10 -15.37 3.68 28.02
CA ALA A 10 -16.74 3.59 27.51
C ALA A 10 -16.81 3.10 26.05
N SER A 11 -15.89 3.57 25.19
CA SER A 11 -15.81 3.08 23.80
C SER A 11 -15.46 1.58 23.73
N ILE A 12 -14.55 1.10 24.59
CA ILE A 12 -14.12 -0.31 24.64
C ILE A 12 -15.27 -1.23 25.06
N ASP A 13 -16.09 -0.81 26.02
CA ASP A 13 -17.23 -1.61 26.48
C ASP A 13 -18.39 -1.65 25.47
N GLU A 14 -18.62 -0.57 24.70
CA GLU A 14 -19.57 -0.61 23.57
C GLU A 14 -19.14 -1.58 22.46
N LEU A 15 -17.83 -1.76 22.24
CA LEU A 15 -17.28 -2.63 21.21
C LEU A 15 -17.27 -4.10 21.58
N LYS A 16 -17.02 -4.42 22.86
CA LYS A 16 -17.19 -5.77 23.40
C LYS A 16 -18.63 -6.26 23.28
N ASN A 17 -19.59 -5.33 23.23
CA ASN A 17 -21.02 -5.59 23.08
C ASN A 17 -21.51 -5.45 21.62
N SER A 18 -20.65 -5.07 20.67
CA SER A 18 -21.01 -5.09 19.25
C SER A 18 -20.99 -6.53 18.72
N SER A 19 -22.00 -6.91 17.92
CA SER A 19 -22.01 -8.26 17.34
C SER A 19 -20.78 -8.45 16.46
N ASP A 20 -20.17 -9.65 16.51
CA ASP A 20 -19.02 -10.02 15.68
C ASP A 20 -19.25 -9.69 14.19
N ASP A 21 -20.49 -9.77 13.71
CA ASP A 21 -20.88 -9.41 12.35
C ASP A 21 -20.68 -7.92 12.03
N LEU A 22 -20.97 -7.00 12.95
CA LEU A 22 -20.77 -5.56 12.73
C LEU A 22 -19.28 -5.20 12.60
N LEU A 23 -18.42 -5.83 13.40
CA LEU A 23 -16.96 -5.66 13.31
C LEU A 23 -16.43 -6.24 11.99
N VAL A 24 -17.00 -7.36 11.57
CA VAL A 24 -16.69 -8.01 10.30
C VAL A 24 -17.11 -7.13 9.14
N ASP A 25 -18.30 -6.53 9.14
CA ASP A 25 -18.77 -5.68 8.04
C ASP A 25 -17.91 -4.42 7.87
N LYS A 26 -17.42 -3.84 8.98
CA LYS A 26 -16.46 -2.72 8.93
C LYS A 26 -15.10 -3.12 8.35
N LEU A 27 -14.79 -4.42 8.27
CA LEU A 27 -13.52 -4.92 7.70
C LEU A 27 -13.53 -4.91 6.19
N TYR A 28 -14.68 -5.19 5.59
CA TYR A 28 -14.81 -5.23 4.14
C TYR A 28 -14.82 -3.81 3.60
N ASP A 29 -13.71 -3.41 3.01
CA ASP A 29 -13.60 -2.12 2.34
C ASP A 29 -12.48 -2.14 1.30
N THR A 30 -12.46 -1.11 0.47
CA THR A 30 -11.49 -0.92 -0.60
C THR A 30 -10.79 0.41 -0.43
N GLY A 31 -9.49 0.48 -0.75
CA GLY A 31 -8.78 1.74 -0.81
C GLY A 31 -7.47 1.67 -1.59
N PHE A 32 -6.93 2.83 -1.96
CA PHE A 32 -5.56 2.96 -2.45
C PHE A 32 -4.58 2.80 -1.29
N ASP A 33 -3.69 1.81 -1.37
CA ASP A 33 -2.66 1.57 -0.36
C ASP A 33 -1.33 2.27 -0.68
N ALA A 34 -0.99 2.41 -1.96
CA ALA A 34 0.28 3.03 -2.35
C ALA A 34 0.21 3.77 -3.68
N PHE A 35 1.01 4.82 -3.80
CA PHE A 35 1.25 5.57 -5.03
C PHE A 35 2.73 5.66 -5.31
N CYS A 36 3.07 5.63 -6.60
CA CYS A 36 4.44 5.81 -7.06
C CYS A 36 4.54 6.81 -8.20
N PHE A 37 5.62 7.59 -8.16
CA PHE A 37 6.00 8.53 -9.20
C PHE A 37 7.44 8.26 -9.62
N VAL A 38 7.70 8.25 -10.92
CA VAL A 38 9.06 8.24 -11.46
C VAL A 38 9.34 9.59 -12.09
N ILE A 39 10.33 10.30 -11.53
CA ILE A 39 10.58 11.72 -11.81
C ILE A 39 12.08 11.92 -12.04
N GLU A 40 12.44 12.85 -12.92
CA GLU A 40 13.84 13.28 -13.03
C GLU A 40 14.34 13.85 -11.70
N LYS A 41 15.53 13.41 -11.28
CA LYS A 41 16.09 13.71 -9.96
C LYS A 41 16.14 15.22 -9.66
N PRO A 42 16.62 16.11 -10.55
CA PRO A 42 16.64 17.55 -10.26
C PRO A 42 15.23 18.11 -10.05
N ARG A 43 14.26 17.66 -10.85
CA ARG A 43 12.86 18.09 -10.76
C ARG A 43 12.21 17.63 -9.46
N ALA A 44 12.48 16.40 -9.02
CA ALA A 44 11.99 15.87 -7.75
C ALA A 44 12.55 16.66 -6.55
N LEU A 45 13.87 16.90 -6.53
CA LEU A 45 14.52 17.65 -5.46
C LEU A 45 14.04 19.11 -5.38
N ASN A 46 13.91 19.78 -6.53
CA ASN A 46 13.37 21.13 -6.59
C ASN A 46 11.91 21.18 -6.11
N PHE A 47 11.10 20.16 -6.40
CA PHE A 47 9.74 20.08 -5.92
C PHE A 47 9.69 19.87 -4.40
N LEU A 48 10.52 18.97 -3.85
CA LEU A 48 10.63 18.78 -2.41
C LEU A 48 11.11 20.06 -1.69
N LYS A 49 12.01 20.85 -2.31
CA LYS A 49 12.42 22.16 -1.79
C LYS A 49 11.25 23.14 -1.74
N ARG A 50 10.44 23.22 -2.80
CA ARG A 50 9.22 24.07 -2.85
C ARG A 50 8.16 23.67 -1.83
N LEU A 51 8.12 22.41 -1.44
CA LEU A 51 7.25 21.90 -0.37
C LEU A 51 7.89 22.01 1.03
N GLU A 52 9.09 22.59 1.15
CA GLU A 52 9.85 22.71 2.40
C GLU A 52 10.15 21.34 3.07
N LEU A 53 10.32 20.31 2.25
CA LEU A 53 10.59 18.94 2.67
C LEU A 53 12.03 18.50 2.44
N SER A 54 12.84 19.28 1.71
CA SER A 54 14.21 18.91 1.34
C SER A 54 15.10 18.64 2.57
N THR A 55 14.97 19.45 3.62
CA THR A 55 15.73 19.31 4.88
C THR A 55 15.28 18.12 5.72
N LYS A 56 14.08 17.57 5.45
CA LYS A 56 13.51 16.42 6.17
C LYS A 56 13.90 15.09 5.55
N LEU A 57 14.59 15.10 4.40
CA LEU A 57 14.96 13.91 3.64
C LEU A 57 16.16 13.20 4.28
N ARG A 58 15.90 12.04 4.91
CA ARG A 58 16.88 11.28 5.72
C ARG A 58 17.26 9.97 5.04
N LEU A 59 18.42 9.41 5.35
CA LEU A 59 18.80 8.04 4.97
C LEU A 59 17.99 7.01 5.75
N THR A 60 17.57 5.90 5.11
CA THR A 60 16.73 4.87 5.74
C THR A 60 17.43 4.01 6.78
N ASN A 61 18.76 4.09 6.91
CA ASN A 61 19.52 3.34 7.93
C ASN A 61 19.03 3.61 9.36
N ARG A 62 18.38 4.75 9.61
CA ARG A 62 17.77 5.12 10.89
C ARG A 62 16.37 4.52 11.13
N ASN A 63 15.80 3.80 10.16
CA ASN A 63 14.48 3.17 10.27
C ASN A 63 14.47 1.79 9.58
N LYS A 64 14.61 0.74 10.41
CA LYS A 64 14.70 -0.66 9.96
C LYS A 64 13.49 -1.10 9.13
N SER A 65 12.27 -0.76 9.53
CA SER A 65 11.05 -1.15 8.82
C SER A 65 10.96 -0.55 7.42
N ILE A 66 11.30 0.73 7.25
CA ILE A 66 11.36 1.36 5.93
C ILE A 66 12.46 0.73 5.09
N CYS A 67 13.63 0.47 5.69
CA CYS A 67 14.77 -0.15 5.02
C CYS A 67 14.40 -1.54 4.48
N GLU A 68 13.88 -2.43 5.33
CA GLU A 68 13.44 -3.79 4.99
C GLU A 68 12.36 -3.78 3.90
N TYR A 69 11.35 -2.92 4.04
CA TYR A 69 10.30 -2.77 3.02
C TYR A 69 10.90 -2.38 1.67
N THR A 70 11.79 -1.40 1.68
CA THR A 70 12.40 -0.85 0.46
C THR A 70 13.29 -1.90 -0.21
N ASP A 71 14.06 -2.66 0.57
CA ASP A 71 14.90 -3.73 0.04
C ASP A 71 14.10 -4.92 -0.48
N LYS A 72 13.05 -5.32 0.25
CA LYS A 72 12.20 -6.45 -0.17
C LYS A 72 11.39 -6.13 -1.43
N LYS A 73 10.88 -4.90 -1.59
CA LYS A 73 10.04 -4.52 -2.75
C LYS A 73 10.82 -3.96 -3.94
N PHE A 74 11.93 -3.25 -3.70
CA PHE A 74 12.65 -2.49 -4.73
C PHE A 74 14.15 -2.77 -4.77
N GLY A 75 14.67 -3.47 -3.76
CA GLY A 75 16.06 -3.87 -3.68
C GLY A 75 16.36 -5.10 -4.51
N LEU A 76 17.61 -5.53 -4.42
CA LEU A 76 18.22 -6.55 -5.25
C LEU A 76 18.02 -7.91 -4.58
N LYS A 77 17.11 -8.74 -5.09
CA LYS A 77 17.19 -10.19 -4.85
C LYS A 77 17.86 -10.83 -6.06
N GLY A 78 19.10 -11.30 -5.90
CA GLY A 78 19.78 -12.18 -6.85
C GLY A 78 20.27 -11.56 -8.15
N ILE A 79 20.51 -10.24 -8.23
CA ILE A 79 21.10 -9.62 -9.43
C ILE A 79 22.27 -8.70 -9.03
N GLU A 80 23.46 -9.29 -8.98
CA GLU A 80 24.72 -8.58 -8.74
C GLU A 80 25.11 -7.66 -9.91
N ASN A 81 24.62 -7.98 -11.12
CA ASN A 81 25.01 -7.33 -12.38
C ASN A 81 24.13 -6.13 -12.82
N LEU A 82 23.03 -5.84 -12.11
CA LEU A 82 22.19 -4.64 -12.34
C LEU A 82 22.32 -3.63 -11.20
N THR A 83 23.33 -3.84 -10.35
CA THR A 83 23.71 -2.89 -9.33
C THR A 83 23.97 -1.55 -10.00
N GLY A 84 23.40 -0.52 -9.40
CA GLY A 84 24.00 0.79 -9.53
C GLY A 84 25.49 0.64 -9.30
N SER A 85 26.30 0.96 -10.32
CA SER A 85 27.75 0.75 -10.29
C SER A 85 28.36 1.41 -9.05
N ILE A 86 29.63 1.16 -8.73
CA ILE A 86 30.35 1.96 -7.71
C ILE A 86 30.12 3.47 -7.95
N LYS A 87 29.94 3.87 -9.22
CA LYS A 87 29.61 5.24 -9.65
C LYS A 87 28.16 5.67 -9.36
N HIS A 88 27.20 4.75 -9.25
CA HIS A 88 25.76 5.03 -9.10
C HIS A 88 25.07 4.14 -8.05
N PRO A 89 25.43 4.19 -6.77
CA PRO A 89 24.92 3.26 -5.76
C PRO A 89 23.39 3.31 -5.58
N TYR A 90 22.78 2.17 -5.26
CA TYR A 90 21.38 2.10 -4.81
C TYR A 90 21.21 2.93 -3.53
N ARG A 91 20.35 3.95 -3.58
CA ARG A 91 20.12 4.85 -2.44
C ARG A 91 18.64 4.91 -2.12
N LYS A 92 18.35 4.88 -0.83
CA LYS A 92 17.01 4.95 -0.27
C LYS A 92 17.00 6.01 0.83
N ARG A 93 16.11 6.98 0.65
CA ARG A 93 15.86 8.09 1.57
C ARG A 93 14.39 8.15 1.91
N TYR A 94 14.05 8.81 3.01
CA TYR A 94 12.66 8.96 3.43
C TYR A 94 12.41 10.28 4.14
N ILE A 95 11.14 10.69 4.16
CA ILE A 95 10.60 11.77 4.97
C ILE A 95 9.48 11.17 5.79
N ASN A 96 9.56 11.30 7.12
CA ASN A 96 8.45 10.93 7.99
C ASN A 96 7.65 12.19 8.35
N PHE A 97 6.34 12.16 8.08
CA PHE A 97 5.43 13.23 8.46
C PHE A 97 4.97 13.12 9.91
N LYS A 98 5.06 11.92 10.51
CA LYS A 98 4.82 11.69 11.93
C LYS A 98 6.13 11.76 12.70
N ARG A 99 6.19 12.61 13.73
CA ARG A 99 7.37 12.70 14.61
C ARG A 99 7.61 11.32 15.24
N TYR A 100 8.86 10.85 15.20
CA TYR A 100 9.28 9.52 15.69
C TYR A 100 8.55 8.33 15.04
N GLY A 101 7.88 8.50 13.91
CA GLY A 101 7.21 7.41 13.23
C GLY A 101 8.19 6.33 12.75
N LYS A 102 7.83 5.06 12.99
CA LYS A 102 8.59 3.89 12.52
C LYS A 102 7.87 3.16 11.37
N SER A 103 6.60 3.48 11.10
CA SER A 103 5.76 2.83 10.09
C SER A 103 5.97 3.38 8.67
N LEU A 104 5.53 2.59 7.67
CA LEU A 104 5.38 3.03 6.28
C LEU A 104 4.30 4.10 6.12
N THR A 105 3.20 3.98 6.87
CA THR A 105 2.16 5.00 6.96
C THR A 105 2.78 6.33 7.37
N ASN A 106 2.32 7.42 6.75
CA ASN A 106 2.84 8.77 6.93
C ASN A 106 4.32 8.95 6.56
N THR A 107 4.81 8.15 5.60
CA THR A 107 6.17 8.27 5.09
C THR A 107 6.18 8.44 3.56
N LEU A 108 7.01 9.35 3.08
CA LEU A 108 7.43 9.42 1.67
C LEU A 108 8.80 8.75 1.54
N ILE A 109 8.94 7.80 0.62
CA ILE A 109 10.20 7.10 0.34
C ILE A 109 10.73 7.54 -1.02
N MET A 110 12.00 7.91 -1.08
CA MET A 110 12.72 8.27 -2.29
C MET A 110 13.79 7.21 -2.57
N ILE A 111 13.71 6.59 -3.74
CA ILE A 111 14.58 5.50 -4.17
C ILE A 111 15.34 5.93 -5.42
N GLU A 112 16.64 5.66 -5.46
CA GLU A 112 17.55 5.94 -6.56
C GLU A 112 18.24 4.64 -6.99
N ASN A 113 18.48 4.50 -8.30
CA ASN A 113 19.23 3.38 -8.89
C ASN A 113 18.68 1.99 -8.53
N SER A 114 17.35 1.85 -8.43
CA SER A 114 16.72 0.53 -8.41
C SER A 114 16.79 -0.13 -9.80
N PRO A 115 16.65 -1.47 -9.91
CA PRO A 115 16.64 -2.15 -11.20
C PRO A 115 15.67 -1.53 -12.23
N GLU A 116 14.45 -1.21 -11.80
CA GLU A 116 13.43 -0.58 -12.64
C GLU A 116 13.86 0.82 -13.15
N LEU A 117 14.55 1.61 -12.30
CA LEU A 117 15.06 2.92 -12.71
C LEU A 117 16.24 2.80 -13.67
N ASN A 118 17.14 1.84 -13.44
CA ASN A 118 18.29 1.60 -14.32
C ASN A 118 17.84 1.11 -15.70
N GLU A 119 16.86 0.20 -15.74
CA GLU A 119 16.25 -0.25 -16.99
C GLU A 119 15.57 0.91 -17.73
N LEU A 120 14.84 1.78 -17.02
CA LEU A 120 14.24 2.97 -17.61
C LEU A 120 15.30 3.93 -18.18
N CYS A 121 16.39 4.14 -17.45
CA CYS A 121 17.52 4.96 -17.93
C CYS A 121 18.11 4.40 -19.22
N ARG A 122 18.38 3.08 -19.25
CA ARG A 122 18.87 2.37 -20.45
C ARG A 122 17.91 2.54 -21.63
N LYS A 123 16.62 2.27 -21.42
CA LYS A 123 15.57 2.41 -22.45
C LYS A 123 15.47 3.83 -23.01
N ARG A 124 15.71 4.85 -22.17
CA ARG A 124 15.64 6.26 -22.55
C ARG A 124 16.98 6.88 -22.93
N LYS A 125 18.06 6.09 -23.00
CA LYS A 125 19.43 6.58 -23.25
C LYS A 125 19.83 7.72 -22.30
N LYS A 126 19.47 7.60 -21.02
CA LYS A 126 19.84 8.54 -19.95
C LYS A 126 20.87 7.91 -19.03
N ALA A 127 21.71 8.73 -18.40
CA ALA A 127 22.67 8.27 -17.40
C ALA A 127 21.96 7.66 -16.19
N TYR A 128 22.56 6.66 -15.54
CA TYR A 128 22.05 6.13 -14.28
C TYR A 128 21.97 7.22 -13.22
N GLY A 129 20.97 7.16 -12.35
CA GLY A 129 20.66 8.21 -11.38
C GLY A 129 19.92 9.42 -11.94
N SER A 130 19.58 9.43 -13.23
CA SER A 130 18.76 10.50 -13.83
C SER A 130 17.35 10.55 -13.27
N TYR A 131 16.79 9.39 -12.92
CA TYR A 131 15.44 9.26 -12.38
C TYR A 131 15.45 8.80 -10.92
N VAL A 132 14.40 9.18 -10.20
CA VAL A 132 14.12 8.72 -8.84
C VAL A 132 12.68 8.22 -8.77
N MET A 133 12.47 7.27 -7.87
CA MET A 133 11.14 6.78 -7.54
C MET A 133 10.69 7.40 -6.22
N ILE A 134 9.54 8.05 -6.22
CA ILE A 134 8.90 8.59 -5.02
C ILE A 134 7.69 7.70 -4.70
N VAL A 135 7.68 7.08 -3.54
CA VAL A 135 6.66 6.13 -3.11
C VAL A 135 5.98 6.64 -1.83
N PHE A 136 4.66 6.68 -1.86
CA PHE A 136 3.80 6.77 -0.68
C PHE A 136 3.18 5.40 -0.47
N ALA A 137 3.30 4.81 0.72
CA ALA A 137 2.82 3.47 1.00
C ALA A 137 2.09 3.42 2.35
N GLY A 138 1.25 2.40 2.54
CA GLY A 138 0.46 2.26 3.76
C GLY A 138 -0.59 3.36 3.91
N LEU A 139 -1.22 3.76 2.79
CA LEU A 139 -2.28 4.76 2.72
C LEU A 139 -3.67 4.17 3.02
N TYR A 140 -3.82 2.85 2.92
CA TYR A 140 -5.04 2.16 3.28
C TYR A 140 -4.77 1.28 4.50
N GLN A 141 -4.92 1.85 5.69
CA GLN A 141 -4.63 1.16 6.94
C GLN A 141 -5.77 1.42 7.94
N PRO A 142 -6.70 0.46 8.11
CA PRO A 142 -7.77 0.58 9.12
C PRO A 142 -7.22 0.82 10.52
N SER A 143 -6.03 0.27 10.82
CA SER A 143 -5.37 0.37 12.11
C SER A 143 -4.41 1.57 12.24
N ARG A 144 -4.38 2.55 11.32
CA ARG A 144 -3.47 3.72 11.43
C ARG A 144 -4.05 4.99 10.83
N GLU A 145 -3.97 6.07 11.60
CA GLU A 145 -4.33 7.40 11.11
C GLU A 145 -3.34 7.93 10.06
N LEU A 146 -3.89 8.52 9.00
CA LEU A 146 -3.14 9.30 8.02
C LEU A 146 -3.10 10.77 8.39
N LEU A 147 -1.89 11.31 8.52
CA LEU A 147 -1.71 12.72 8.84
C LEU A 147 -2.09 13.61 7.65
N PRO A 148 -2.76 14.76 7.90
CA PRO A 148 -3.08 15.72 6.86
C PRO A 148 -1.86 16.17 6.03
N ALA A 149 -0.68 16.27 6.65
CA ALA A 149 0.56 16.62 5.95
C ALA A 149 0.96 15.59 4.88
N THR A 150 0.76 14.29 5.15
CA THR A 150 1.01 13.21 4.18
C THR A 150 0.08 13.34 2.98
N LEU A 151 -1.21 13.52 3.24
CA LEU A 151 -2.24 13.63 2.21
C LEU A 151 -2.10 14.90 1.36
N ARG A 152 -1.80 16.04 1.99
CA ARG A 152 -1.49 17.29 1.26
C ARG A 152 -0.29 17.13 0.35
N THR A 153 0.77 16.49 0.85
CA THR A 153 1.98 16.23 0.05
C THR A 153 1.67 15.29 -1.12
N LEU A 154 1.00 14.16 -0.88
CA LEU A 154 0.60 13.22 -1.92
C LEU A 154 -0.25 13.91 -3.00
N ARG A 155 -1.25 14.71 -2.60
CA ARG A 155 -2.07 15.49 -3.54
C ARG A 155 -1.23 16.44 -4.40
N ALA A 156 -0.23 17.11 -3.82
CA ALA A 156 0.67 17.96 -4.58
C ALA A 156 1.44 17.17 -5.66
N PHE A 157 1.88 15.95 -5.35
CA PHE A 157 2.48 15.05 -6.33
C PHE A 157 1.49 14.61 -7.42
N LEU A 158 0.28 14.18 -7.05
CA LEU A 158 -0.77 13.74 -7.98
C LEU A 158 -1.16 14.84 -8.98
N LYS A 159 -1.16 16.11 -8.55
CA LYS A 159 -1.43 17.27 -9.42
C LYS A 159 -0.30 17.56 -10.40
N ARG A 160 0.96 17.34 -9.99
CA ARG A 160 2.13 17.82 -10.73
C ARG A 160 2.78 16.78 -11.64
N PHE A 161 2.71 15.51 -11.27
CA PHE A 161 3.43 14.42 -11.93
C PHE A 161 2.48 13.34 -12.44
N ASN A 162 2.96 12.57 -13.40
CA ASN A 162 2.27 11.35 -13.80
C ASN A 162 2.46 10.30 -12.71
N THR A 163 1.38 9.66 -12.30
CA THR A 163 1.42 8.49 -11.44
C THR A 163 1.97 7.34 -12.25
N TRP A 164 3.07 6.74 -11.81
CA TRP A 164 3.72 5.62 -12.48
C TRP A 164 2.91 4.35 -12.28
N TRP A 165 2.65 4.00 -11.02
CA TRP A 165 1.73 2.95 -10.62
C TRP A 165 1.00 3.31 -9.33
N VAL A 166 -0.12 2.62 -9.07
CA VAL A 166 -0.91 2.68 -7.85
C VAL A 166 -1.20 1.25 -7.36
N ASP A 167 -1.24 1.04 -6.05
CA ASP A 167 -1.73 -0.20 -5.43
C ASP A 167 -3.16 0.04 -4.93
N ILE A 168 -4.13 -0.72 -5.45
CA ILE A 168 -5.51 -0.79 -4.94
C ILE A 168 -5.60 -2.01 -4.04
N ALA A 169 -6.18 -1.87 -2.87
CA ALA A 169 -6.25 -2.89 -1.85
C ALA A 169 -7.70 -3.13 -1.39
N LYS A 170 -7.98 -4.37 -1.02
CA LYS A 170 -9.28 -4.84 -0.55
C LYS A 170 -9.09 -5.72 0.67
N ASP A 171 -9.77 -5.37 1.75
CA ASP A 171 -9.79 -6.15 2.98
C ASP A 171 -11.04 -7.03 3.01
N ILE A 172 -10.88 -8.29 3.42
CA ILE A 172 -11.97 -9.27 3.54
C ILE A 172 -11.75 -10.18 4.76
N LYS A 173 -12.83 -10.80 5.25
CA LYS A 173 -12.74 -11.97 6.14
C LYS A 173 -12.85 -13.24 5.29
N ALA A 174 -11.78 -14.02 5.22
CA ALA A 174 -11.81 -15.27 4.46
C ALA A 174 -12.66 -16.33 5.18
N ASP A 175 -13.30 -17.19 4.39
CA ASP A 175 -14.08 -18.31 4.91
C ASP A 175 -13.16 -19.42 5.46
N ASP A 176 -12.01 -19.62 4.78
CA ASP A 176 -11.01 -20.64 5.09
C ASP A 176 -9.77 -20.09 5.82
N GLU A 177 -9.07 -20.98 6.55
CA GLU A 177 -7.84 -20.63 7.29
C GLU A 177 -6.58 -20.65 6.43
N SER A 178 -6.59 -21.34 5.29
CA SER A 178 -5.38 -21.60 4.50
C SER A 178 -5.35 -20.81 3.18
N LEU A 179 -4.36 -19.95 3.02
CA LEU A 179 -3.97 -19.42 1.70
C LEU A 179 -3.29 -20.52 0.88
N LYS A 180 -4.05 -21.24 0.05
CA LYS A 180 -3.51 -22.29 -0.83
C LYS A 180 -3.05 -21.71 -2.17
N LYS A 181 -1.87 -22.14 -2.63
CA LYS A 181 -1.27 -21.67 -3.89
C LYS A 181 -2.12 -22.05 -5.09
N GLU A 182 -2.67 -23.25 -5.09
CA GLU A 182 -3.47 -23.84 -6.17
C GLU A 182 -4.79 -23.08 -6.36
N LYS A 183 -5.45 -22.75 -5.24
CA LYS A 183 -6.63 -21.88 -5.24
C LYS A 183 -6.29 -20.51 -5.83
N PHE A 184 -5.18 -19.89 -5.41
CA PHE A 184 -4.77 -18.59 -5.94
C PHE A 184 -4.43 -18.63 -7.44
N LYS A 185 -3.86 -19.74 -7.93
CA LYS A 185 -3.66 -19.96 -9.37
C LYS A 185 -4.97 -19.98 -10.14
N ASP A 186 -5.94 -20.79 -9.71
CA ASP A 186 -7.24 -20.87 -10.39
C ASP A 186 -7.98 -19.52 -10.38
N VAL A 187 -7.95 -18.81 -9.25
CA VAL A 187 -8.56 -17.48 -9.14
C VAL A 187 -7.95 -16.46 -10.10
N LEU A 188 -6.64 -16.55 -10.37
CA LEU A 188 -5.93 -15.61 -11.22
C LEU A 188 -5.75 -16.07 -12.67
N LYS A 189 -6.32 -17.20 -13.11
CA LYS A 189 -6.10 -17.73 -14.47
C LYS A 189 -6.41 -16.74 -15.60
N ASN A 190 -7.40 -15.87 -15.40
CA ASN A 190 -7.79 -14.85 -16.38
C ASN A 190 -7.04 -13.52 -16.24
N ILE A 191 -6.16 -13.41 -15.25
CA ILE A 191 -5.41 -12.18 -14.93
C ILE A 191 -3.90 -12.41 -15.03
N SER A 192 -3.41 -13.61 -14.73
CA SER A 192 -2.01 -13.98 -14.90
C SER A 192 -1.70 -14.28 -16.36
N LYS A 193 -0.54 -13.82 -16.85
CA LYS A 193 -0.07 -14.18 -18.20
C LYS A 193 0.52 -15.59 -18.27
N ASP A 194 0.95 -16.13 -17.12
CA ASP A 194 1.58 -17.43 -17.01
C ASP A 194 1.46 -17.95 -15.56
N ASP A 195 1.06 -19.21 -15.40
CA ASP A 195 0.88 -19.88 -14.10
C ASP A 195 2.20 -20.09 -13.33
N THR A 196 3.34 -19.95 -14.01
CA THR A 196 4.69 -20.02 -13.40
C THR A 196 5.02 -18.76 -12.58
N ILE A 197 4.25 -17.68 -12.72
CA ILE A 197 4.54 -16.38 -12.08
C ILE A 197 3.96 -16.27 -10.66
N ILE A 198 3.24 -17.29 -10.19
CA ILE A 198 2.70 -17.34 -8.82
C ILE A 198 3.76 -17.89 -7.86
N GLN A 199 4.30 -16.97 -7.06
CA GLN A 199 5.31 -17.24 -6.05
C GLN A 199 4.67 -17.25 -4.66
N CYS A 200 5.09 -18.19 -3.83
CA CYS A 200 4.81 -18.21 -2.40
C CYS A 200 5.98 -17.52 -1.68
N GLY A 201 5.69 -16.44 -0.99
CA GLY A 201 6.61 -15.87 -0.02
C GLY A 201 6.25 -16.40 1.36
N ASP A 202 6.93 -17.46 1.80
CA ASP A 202 6.89 -17.83 3.21
C ASP A 202 7.69 -16.82 4.02
N SER A 203 7.07 -16.31 5.06
CA SER A 203 7.75 -15.53 6.08
C SER A 203 7.38 -16.07 7.44
N LYS A 204 8.22 -15.82 8.44
CA LYS A 204 7.92 -16.13 9.86
C LYS A 204 6.58 -15.56 10.36
N ASN A 205 5.90 -14.73 9.57
CA ASN A 205 4.68 -13.99 9.90
C ASN A 205 3.49 -14.34 8.98
N GLY A 206 3.56 -15.48 8.26
CA GLY A 206 2.48 -15.99 7.41
C GLY A 206 2.83 -16.09 5.92
N ILE A 207 1.93 -16.77 5.19
CA ILE A 207 2.00 -17.01 3.75
C ILE A 207 1.54 -15.75 2.99
N THR A 208 2.37 -15.26 2.07
CA THR A 208 1.97 -14.27 1.05
C THR A 208 2.05 -14.91 -0.32
N LEU A 209 0.94 -14.94 -1.04
CA LEU A 209 0.92 -15.39 -2.44
C LEU A 209 0.94 -14.17 -3.35
N TYR A 210 1.73 -14.21 -4.41
CA TYR A 210 1.76 -13.13 -5.37
C TYR A 210 2.00 -13.61 -6.80
N ALA A 211 1.25 -13.01 -7.73
CA ALA A 211 1.42 -13.12 -9.17
C ALA A 211 2.03 -11.82 -9.69
N ASN A 212 3.16 -11.90 -10.40
CA ASN A 212 3.73 -10.75 -11.11
C ASN A 212 3.37 -10.81 -12.60
N ASN A 213 3.61 -9.73 -13.34
CA ASN A 213 3.46 -9.65 -14.81
C ASN A 213 2.08 -10.12 -15.31
N CYS A 214 1.01 -9.62 -14.69
CA CYS A 214 -0.36 -9.87 -15.10
C CYS A 214 -0.71 -9.22 -16.46
N ILE A 215 -1.91 -9.50 -16.97
CA ILE A 215 -2.42 -8.98 -18.25
C ILE A 215 -2.62 -7.46 -18.23
N GLY A 216 -2.55 -6.84 -19.40
CA GLY A 216 -2.76 -5.40 -19.58
C GLY A 216 -1.83 -4.54 -18.74
N ASP A 217 -2.42 -3.59 -18.01
CA ASP A 217 -1.71 -2.64 -17.14
C ASP A 217 -1.46 -3.16 -15.71
N ILE A 218 -1.93 -4.37 -15.38
CA ILE A 218 -1.76 -4.96 -14.05
C ILE A 218 -0.33 -5.51 -13.92
N LYS A 219 0.47 -4.92 -13.03
CA LYS A 219 1.86 -5.34 -12.81
C LYS A 219 1.96 -6.50 -11.83
N LYS A 220 1.07 -6.55 -10.83
CA LYS A 220 1.13 -7.51 -9.74
C LYS A 220 -0.22 -7.65 -9.04
N VAL A 221 -0.55 -8.86 -8.61
CA VAL A 221 -1.61 -9.14 -7.62
C VAL A 221 -1.00 -9.93 -6.47
N LEU A 222 -1.39 -9.64 -5.23
CA LEU A 222 -0.97 -10.40 -4.07
C LEU A 222 -2.08 -10.53 -3.05
N ILE A 223 -2.05 -11.60 -2.27
CA ILE A 223 -2.94 -11.85 -1.14
C ILE A 223 -2.11 -12.34 0.04
N TYR A 224 -2.45 -11.88 1.25
CA TYR A 224 -1.77 -12.29 2.47
C TYR A 224 -2.67 -12.21 3.71
N ASP A 225 -2.21 -12.85 4.77
CA ASP A 225 -2.77 -12.73 6.11
C ASP A 225 -2.51 -11.35 6.72
N LYS A 226 -3.54 -10.50 6.74
CA LYS A 226 -3.43 -9.15 7.28
C LYS A 226 -3.54 -9.17 8.81
N PHE A 227 -4.35 -10.06 9.38
CA PHE A 227 -4.39 -10.28 10.83
C PHE A 227 -3.01 -10.62 11.38
N SER A 228 -2.36 -11.66 10.84
CA SER A 228 -1.02 -12.10 11.27
C SER A 228 0.04 -11.03 11.05
N LYS A 229 -0.05 -10.27 9.95
CA LYS A 229 0.87 -9.14 9.71
C LYS A 229 0.71 -8.04 10.76
N GLU A 230 -0.50 -7.66 11.12
CA GLU A 230 -0.72 -6.62 12.14
C GLU A 230 -0.42 -7.12 13.56
N SER A 231 -0.82 -8.35 13.90
CA SER A 231 -0.62 -8.91 15.24
C SER A 231 0.83 -9.31 15.52
N ILE A 232 1.50 -9.98 14.58
CA ILE A 232 2.88 -10.49 14.77
C ILE A 232 3.90 -9.43 14.39
N TYR A 233 3.86 -8.92 13.16
CA TYR A 233 4.90 -8.01 12.66
C TYR A 233 4.77 -6.60 13.25
N HIS A 234 3.54 -6.13 13.44
CA HIS A 234 3.28 -4.82 14.03
C HIS A 234 2.96 -4.84 15.52
N LYS A 235 2.90 -6.03 16.13
CA LYS A 235 2.68 -6.23 17.58
C LYS A 235 1.40 -5.55 18.08
N GLN A 236 0.33 -5.59 17.27
CA GLN A 236 -0.98 -5.04 17.64
C GLN A 236 -1.83 -6.12 18.31
N ALA A 237 -2.44 -5.81 19.45
CA ALA A 237 -3.40 -6.70 20.12
C ALA A 237 -4.76 -6.58 19.42
N LEU A 238 -4.99 -7.40 18.40
CA LEU A 238 -6.23 -7.39 17.63
C LEU A 238 -7.32 -8.25 18.28
N LEU A 239 -8.57 -7.81 18.15
CA LEU A 239 -9.73 -8.59 18.60
C LEU A 239 -9.85 -9.93 17.85
N ALA A 240 -10.24 -11.00 18.56
CA ALA A 240 -10.38 -12.34 18.00
C ALA A 240 -11.33 -12.46 16.78
N PRO A 241 -12.43 -11.68 16.68
CA PRO A 241 -13.30 -11.69 15.50
C PRO A 241 -12.61 -11.30 14.19
N LEU A 242 -11.45 -10.64 14.25
CA LEU A 242 -10.64 -10.25 13.09
C LEU A 242 -9.74 -11.38 12.56
N LYS A 243 -9.74 -12.57 13.19
CA LYS A 243 -9.08 -13.76 12.64
C LYS A 243 -9.58 -14.01 11.20
N LYS A 244 -8.67 -14.53 10.37
CA LYS A 244 -8.88 -14.73 8.92
C LYS A 244 -9.04 -13.43 8.12
N TRP A 245 -8.71 -12.27 8.69
CA TRP A 245 -8.60 -11.04 7.90
C TRP A 245 -7.48 -11.18 6.86
N ARG A 246 -7.87 -11.16 5.58
CA ARG A 246 -6.98 -11.15 4.43
C ARG A 246 -7.01 -9.80 3.73
N ARG A 247 -5.88 -9.45 3.12
CA ARG A 247 -5.81 -8.33 2.19
C ARG A 247 -5.38 -8.80 0.83
N ILE A 248 -6.10 -8.36 -0.19
CA ILE A 248 -5.73 -8.49 -1.60
C ILE A 248 -5.21 -7.12 -2.06
N GLU A 249 -4.05 -7.06 -2.71
CA GLU A 249 -3.49 -5.83 -3.29
C GLU A 249 -3.20 -6.05 -4.79
N MET A 250 -3.66 -5.13 -5.63
CA MET A 250 -3.41 -5.09 -7.07
C MET A 250 -2.62 -3.84 -7.43
N ARG A 251 -1.46 -4.03 -8.05
CA ARG A 251 -0.63 -2.95 -8.60
C ARG A 251 -0.97 -2.70 -10.05
N VAL A 252 -1.39 -1.49 -10.37
CA VAL A 252 -1.76 -1.05 -11.71
C VAL A 252 -0.78 0.02 -12.20
N ASN A 253 -0.25 -0.17 -13.40
CA ASN A 253 0.52 0.87 -14.09
C ASN A 253 -0.45 1.91 -14.68
N LEU A 254 -0.29 3.18 -14.32
CA LEU A 254 -1.13 4.25 -14.88
C LEU A 254 -0.35 5.08 -15.91
N LYS A 255 0.90 5.44 -15.58
CA LYS A 255 1.81 6.29 -16.39
C LYS A 255 1.23 7.62 -16.88
N LYS A 256 0.12 8.08 -16.30
CA LYS A 256 -0.56 9.35 -16.61
C LYS A 256 -0.85 10.17 -15.36
N ARG A 257 -1.20 11.44 -15.52
CA ARG A 257 -1.66 12.26 -14.39
C ARG A 257 -2.89 11.63 -13.76
N PHE A 258 -2.94 11.60 -12.43
CA PHE A 258 -4.06 11.00 -11.72
C PHE A 258 -5.39 11.70 -12.04
N SER A 259 -5.37 13.01 -12.28
CA SER A 259 -6.55 13.78 -12.73
C SER A 259 -7.11 13.37 -14.09
N LYS A 260 -6.38 12.54 -14.86
CA LYS A 260 -6.81 11.97 -16.14
C LYS A 260 -7.21 10.49 -16.02
N VAL A 261 -7.22 9.94 -14.81
CA VAL A 261 -7.74 8.61 -14.54
C VAL A 261 -9.23 8.76 -14.32
N SER A 262 -10.04 8.11 -15.15
CA SER A 262 -11.50 8.17 -15.01
C SER A 262 -11.96 7.30 -13.84
N LYS A 263 -13.14 7.58 -13.30
CA LYS A 263 -13.75 6.72 -12.27
C LYS A 263 -13.96 5.29 -12.81
N GLY A 264 -14.46 5.16 -14.05
CA GLY A 264 -14.67 3.85 -14.69
C GLY A 264 -13.39 3.02 -14.83
N GLU A 265 -12.22 3.64 -15.01
CA GLU A 265 -10.94 2.90 -14.98
C GLU A 265 -10.63 2.32 -13.60
N ILE A 266 -10.90 3.07 -12.53
CA ILE A 266 -10.72 2.57 -11.16
C ILE A 266 -11.74 1.48 -10.84
N ASP A 267 -13.00 1.69 -11.22
CA ASP A 267 -14.10 0.74 -10.99
C ASP A 267 -13.85 -0.59 -11.71
N TYR A 268 -13.24 -0.57 -12.90
CA TYR A 268 -12.79 -1.78 -13.60
C TYR A 268 -11.82 -2.61 -12.75
N TYR A 269 -10.76 -1.98 -12.21
CA TYR A 269 -9.80 -2.69 -11.34
C TYR A 269 -10.42 -3.12 -10.01
N ASN A 270 -11.36 -2.33 -9.47
CA ASN A 270 -12.11 -2.71 -8.28
C ASN A 270 -12.94 -3.96 -8.52
N THR A 271 -13.63 -4.05 -9.67
CA THR A 271 -14.44 -5.20 -10.06
C THR A 271 -13.58 -6.46 -10.18
N LEU A 272 -12.39 -6.36 -10.79
CA LEU A 272 -11.45 -7.49 -10.84
C LEU A 272 -10.99 -7.94 -9.43
N LEU A 273 -10.83 -7.00 -8.49
CA LEU A 273 -10.53 -7.34 -7.10
C LEU A 273 -11.73 -7.99 -6.39
N ASP A 274 -12.96 -7.58 -6.70
CA ASP A 274 -14.19 -8.21 -6.19
C ASP A 274 -14.30 -9.66 -6.69
N ASP A 275 -14.03 -9.91 -7.97
CA ASP A 275 -14.01 -11.26 -8.55
C ASP A 275 -12.99 -12.17 -7.86
N ILE A 276 -11.80 -11.64 -7.55
CA ILE A 276 -10.78 -12.37 -6.79
C ILE A 276 -11.29 -12.63 -5.36
N ALA A 277 -11.82 -11.59 -4.71
CA ALA A 277 -12.25 -11.64 -3.32
C ALA A 277 -13.42 -12.63 -3.09
N LEU A 278 -14.37 -12.70 -4.02
CA LEU A 278 -15.51 -13.62 -4.00
C LEU A 278 -15.09 -15.09 -3.89
N ARG A 279 -13.89 -15.42 -4.40
CA ARG A 279 -13.35 -16.79 -4.32
C ARG A 279 -12.80 -17.15 -2.93
N TYR A 280 -12.63 -16.16 -2.06
CA TYR A 280 -12.14 -16.33 -0.69
C TYR A 280 -13.18 -16.04 0.37
N SER A 281 -14.25 -15.32 0.03
CA SER A 281 -15.33 -14.99 0.95
C SER A 281 -16.67 -14.86 0.24
N TRP A 282 -17.64 -15.68 0.65
CA TRP A 282 -19.02 -15.60 0.13
C TRP A 282 -19.70 -14.26 0.41
N ARG A 283 -19.28 -13.54 1.46
CA ARG A 283 -19.81 -12.22 1.83
C ARG A 283 -19.53 -11.12 0.79
N VAL A 284 -18.68 -11.41 -0.20
CA VAL A 284 -18.34 -10.50 -1.31
C VAL A 284 -19.24 -10.71 -2.53
N LEU A 285 -20.35 -11.47 -2.41
CA LEU A 285 -21.27 -11.74 -3.52
C LEU A 285 -21.75 -10.46 -4.23
N TRP A 286 -21.89 -9.36 -3.49
CA TRP A 286 -22.33 -8.06 -4.00
C TRP A 286 -21.19 -7.06 -4.16
N GLY A 287 -19.94 -7.54 -4.16
CA GLY A 287 -18.74 -6.72 -4.08
C GLY A 287 -18.45 -6.24 -2.66
N THR A 288 -17.25 -5.70 -2.43
CA THR A 288 -16.94 -5.06 -1.14
C THR A 288 -17.26 -3.57 -1.17
N PRO A 289 -17.60 -2.98 -0.02
CA PRO A 289 -17.74 -1.54 0.10
C PRO A 289 -16.52 -0.75 -0.42
N THR A 290 -16.78 0.46 -0.92
CA THR A 290 -15.78 1.39 -1.47
C THR A 290 -15.67 2.68 -0.66
N HIS A 291 -16.10 2.66 0.60
CA HIS A 291 -16.20 3.87 1.43
C HIS A 291 -14.86 4.60 1.55
N THR A 292 -13.76 3.88 1.81
CA THR A 292 -12.44 4.52 1.89
C THR A 292 -11.94 4.98 0.53
N LEU A 293 -12.12 4.17 -0.50
CA LEU A 293 -11.74 4.51 -1.88
C LEU A 293 -12.42 5.81 -2.34
N ASP A 294 -13.73 5.93 -2.16
CA ASP A 294 -14.52 7.11 -2.54
C ASP A 294 -14.06 8.36 -1.76
N LYS A 295 -13.79 8.22 -0.45
CA LYS A 295 -13.23 9.31 0.37
C LYS A 295 -11.85 9.75 -0.13
N GLN A 296 -10.97 8.80 -0.46
CA GLN A 296 -9.66 9.10 -1.01
C GLN A 296 -9.77 9.80 -2.38
N MET A 297 -10.60 9.28 -3.29
CA MET A 297 -10.86 9.87 -4.61
C MET A 297 -11.38 11.30 -4.49
N ALA A 298 -12.37 11.52 -3.64
CA ALA A 298 -12.94 12.84 -3.39
C ALA A 298 -11.89 13.81 -2.80
N TYR A 299 -11.06 13.35 -1.88
CA TYR A 299 -9.97 14.16 -1.32
C TYR A 299 -8.93 14.53 -2.40
N PHE A 300 -8.55 13.60 -3.27
CA PHE A 300 -7.56 13.87 -4.32
C PHE A 300 -8.08 14.85 -5.37
N ALA A 301 -9.38 14.81 -5.68
CA ALA A 301 -10.04 15.79 -6.55
C ALA A 301 -10.11 17.19 -5.90
N ASP A 302 -10.88 17.33 -4.83
CA ASP A 302 -11.25 18.65 -4.27
C ASP A 302 -10.27 19.13 -3.19
N GLY A 303 -9.81 18.23 -2.33
CA GLY A 303 -8.87 18.49 -1.24
C GLY A 303 -9.30 19.53 -0.21
N ARG A 304 -10.57 19.96 -0.25
CA ARG A 304 -11.26 20.74 0.79
C ARG A 304 -12.02 19.84 1.77
N ARG A 305 -12.40 18.64 1.34
CA ARG A 305 -13.01 17.63 2.23
C ARG A 305 -11.99 17.20 3.28
N ILE A 306 -12.35 17.29 4.55
CA ILE A 306 -11.51 16.81 5.66
C ILE A 306 -11.41 15.29 5.51
N PHE A 307 -10.20 14.77 5.25
CA PHE A 307 -9.96 13.34 5.40
C PHE A 307 -9.80 13.06 6.90
N SER A 308 -10.92 12.84 7.59
CA SER A 308 -10.90 12.05 8.81
C SER A 308 -11.01 10.59 8.36
N SER A 309 -10.02 9.77 8.71
CA SER A 309 -10.17 8.32 8.54
C SER A 309 -11.41 7.91 9.33
N GLY A 310 -12.43 7.40 8.62
CA GLY A 310 -13.69 6.98 9.26
C GLY A 310 -13.54 5.79 10.20
N VAL A 311 -12.39 5.12 10.17
CA VAL A 311 -12.08 4.00 11.05
C VAL A 311 -11.33 4.54 12.27
N LYS A 312 -12.04 4.61 13.40
CA LYS A 312 -11.44 4.89 14.70
C LYS A 312 -10.79 3.60 15.18
N LEU A 313 -9.45 3.62 15.15
CA LEU A 313 -8.53 2.58 15.60
C LEU A 313 -8.87 1.89 16.93
N LYS A 314 -9.52 2.60 17.87
CA LYS A 314 -9.96 2.06 19.16
C LYS A 314 -10.95 0.90 19.00
N GLU A 315 -11.61 0.80 17.84
CA GLU A 315 -12.62 -0.22 17.55
C GLU A 315 -12.06 -1.63 17.29
N TRP A 316 -10.75 -1.76 17.12
CA TRP A 316 -10.12 -2.96 16.55
C TRP A 316 -9.03 -3.56 17.44
N VAL A 317 -8.65 -2.82 18.48
CA VAL A 317 -7.55 -3.14 19.39
C VAL A 317 -8.16 -3.49 20.74
N ALA A 318 -7.77 -4.65 21.28
CA ALA A 318 -8.23 -5.20 22.56
C ALA A 318 -7.69 -4.43 23.77
#